data_AF-A0AAV4HKI9-F1
#
_entry.id   AF-A0AAV4HKI9-F1
#
_cell.length_a   1.000
_cell.length_b   1.000
_cell.length_c   1.000
_cell.angle_alpha   90.00
_cell.angle_beta   90.00
_cell.angle_gamma   90.00
#
_symmetry.space_group_name_H-M   'P 1'
#
loop_
_entity.id
_entity.type
_entity.pdbx_description
1 polymer ?
#
loop_
_entity_poly.entity_id
_entity_poly.type
_entity_poly.pdbx_seq_one_letter_code
_entity_poly.pdbx_strand_id
1 'polypeptide(L)'
;MKAFTHAVARLRQMTGINFGYLVVDDCYNPLTINRMLSKIMSGDLEVLCKETGVKLDQKKIVVGVGAQSSPVTIAALPILQNLNIPLISYSATNPALDNRITYPYFSRTVISDTQQASAIRLILQRLDVSTQHANTDLIISTATPVQFTSSSSSSSSSSSSSSNSSSSSSSSSRSSSSCSSNSNSSRGSSVVVVVAVILVIVVVVVVVVVAAVVVVVVVVVVIVVVVVVVVVVVVVVVVVVVVVVVYSVISVVDFLCLKNLLKPYILTRP
;
A
#
# COMPACT_ATOMS: atom_id res chain seq x y z
N MET A 1 -0.64 -25.27 15.20
CA MET A 1 -0.78 -26.63 15.77
C MET A 1 0.55 -27.26 16.21
N LYS A 2 1.41 -27.82 15.34
CA LYS A 2 2.57 -28.68 15.73
C LYS A 2 3.49 -28.10 16.84
N ALA A 3 3.78 -26.81 16.82
CA ALA A 3 4.60 -26.15 17.86
C ALA A 3 3.95 -26.24 19.26
N PHE A 4 2.63 -26.07 19.35
CA PHE A 4 1.88 -26.16 20.59
C PHE A 4 1.89 -27.59 21.15
N THR A 5 1.65 -28.60 20.32
CA THR A 5 1.66 -30.01 20.77
C THR A 5 3.04 -30.44 21.26
N HIS A 6 4.13 -29.94 20.64
CA HIS A 6 5.49 -30.15 21.13
C HIS A 6 5.78 -29.38 22.43
N ALA A 7 5.28 -28.15 22.58
CA ALA A 7 5.42 -27.38 23.82
C ALA A 7 4.70 -28.07 25.00
N VAL A 8 3.48 -28.57 24.78
CA VAL A 8 2.74 -29.35 25.78
C VAL A 8 3.48 -30.63 26.15
N ALA A 9 3.97 -31.40 25.17
CA ALA A 9 4.75 -32.62 25.45
C ALA A 9 5.99 -32.34 26.33
N ARG A 10 6.71 -31.24 26.05
CA ARG A 10 7.85 -30.79 26.87
C ARG A 10 7.42 -30.33 28.27
N LEU A 11 6.29 -29.62 28.40
CA LEU A 11 5.76 -29.21 29.71
C LEU A 11 5.40 -30.41 30.59
N ARG A 12 4.77 -31.46 30.03
CA ARG A 12 4.49 -32.70 30.76
C ARG A 12 5.78 -33.34 31.31
N GLN A 13 6.83 -33.43 30.48
CA GLN A 13 8.13 -33.96 30.90
C GLN A 13 8.81 -33.15 32.02
N MET A 14 8.71 -31.82 31.99
CA MET A 14 9.38 -30.94 32.96
C MET A 14 8.60 -30.77 34.28
N THR A 15 7.29 -31.06 34.30
CA THR A 15 6.42 -30.82 35.48
C THR A 15 5.85 -32.10 36.10
N GLY A 16 5.82 -33.21 35.37
CA GLY A 16 5.08 -34.42 35.76
C GLY A 16 3.56 -34.30 35.63
N ILE A 17 3.03 -33.13 35.26
CA ILE A 17 1.59 -32.87 35.14
C ILE A 17 1.11 -33.27 33.74
N ASN A 18 0.03 -34.07 33.66
CA ASN A 18 -0.47 -34.58 32.39
C ASN A 18 -1.49 -33.63 31.75
N PHE A 19 -0.99 -32.70 30.93
CA PHE A 19 -1.79 -31.68 30.24
C PHE A 19 -2.46 -32.19 28.96
N GLY A 20 -3.75 -32.50 29.01
CA GLY A 20 -4.58 -32.69 27.81
C GLY A 20 -4.81 -31.38 27.03
N TYR A 21 -5.22 -31.48 25.77
CA TYR A 21 -5.60 -30.32 24.96
C TYR A 21 -6.76 -30.62 24.00
N LEU A 22 -7.49 -29.57 23.62
CA LEU A 22 -8.38 -29.55 22.47
C LEU A 22 -7.82 -28.55 21.46
N VAL A 23 -7.82 -28.91 20.16
CA VAL A 23 -7.53 -27.97 19.07
C VAL A 23 -8.81 -27.73 18.29
N VAL A 24 -9.18 -26.46 18.14
CA VAL A 24 -10.31 -25.98 17.34
C VAL A 24 -9.75 -25.22 16.14
N ASP A 25 -10.31 -25.43 14.95
CA ASP A 25 -9.96 -24.65 13.77
C ASP A 25 -10.89 -23.44 13.70
N ASP A 26 -10.33 -22.23 13.80
CA ASP A 26 -11.10 -20.98 13.72
C ASP A 26 -11.35 -20.52 12.27
N CYS A 27 -10.67 -21.12 11.28
CA CYS A 27 -10.67 -20.72 9.87
C CYS A 27 -10.47 -19.20 9.64
N TYR A 28 -9.78 -18.49 10.55
CA TYR A 28 -9.64 -17.03 10.56
C TYR A 28 -10.98 -16.26 10.62
N ASN A 29 -12.09 -16.92 10.97
CA ASN A 29 -13.46 -16.40 10.83
C ASN A 29 -14.18 -16.26 12.20
N PRO A 30 -14.65 -15.06 12.58
CA PRO A 30 -15.28 -14.82 13.88
C PRO A 30 -16.63 -15.54 14.07
N LEU A 31 -17.33 -15.89 12.99
CA LEU A 31 -18.56 -16.69 13.06
C LEU A 31 -18.25 -18.18 13.27
N THR A 32 -17.18 -18.67 12.63
CA THR A 32 -16.72 -20.06 12.79
C THR A 32 -16.33 -20.35 14.24
N ILE A 33 -15.48 -19.52 14.86
CA ILE A 33 -15.08 -19.74 16.25
C ILE A 33 -16.26 -19.62 17.21
N ASN A 34 -17.15 -18.65 17.03
CA ASN A 34 -18.37 -18.53 17.85
C ASN A 34 -19.22 -19.80 17.78
N ARG A 35 -19.48 -20.31 16.58
CA ARG A 35 -20.35 -21.47 16.34
C ARG A 35 -19.72 -22.80 16.78
N MET A 36 -18.39 -22.94 16.68
CA MET A 36 -17.71 -24.11 17.25
C MET A 36 -17.68 -24.03 18.77
N LEU A 37 -17.21 -22.90 19.32
CA LEU A 37 -16.98 -22.77 20.75
C LEU A 37 -18.29 -22.84 21.54
N SER A 38 -19.38 -22.19 21.09
CA SER A 38 -20.67 -22.31 21.76
C SER A 38 -21.14 -23.77 21.84
N LYS A 39 -21.10 -24.52 20.74
CA LYS A 39 -21.47 -25.95 20.73
C LYS A 39 -20.57 -26.82 21.59
N ILE A 40 -19.26 -26.55 21.64
CA ILE A 40 -18.33 -27.29 22.49
C ILE A 40 -18.61 -26.99 23.97
N MET A 41 -18.80 -25.73 24.35
CA MET A 41 -19.06 -25.32 25.73
C MET A 41 -20.44 -25.74 26.25
N SER A 42 -21.49 -25.67 25.41
CA SER A 42 -22.84 -26.13 25.75
C SER A 42 -22.98 -27.66 25.84
N GLY A 43 -22.05 -28.41 25.23
CA GLY A 43 -22.13 -29.86 25.11
C GLY A 43 -22.85 -30.38 23.86
N ASP A 44 -23.46 -29.49 23.05
CA ASP A 44 -24.14 -29.83 21.78
C ASP A 44 -23.25 -30.55 20.76
N LEU A 45 -21.92 -30.36 20.86
CA LEU A 45 -20.93 -31.10 20.07
C LEU A 45 -20.19 -32.10 20.95
N GLU A 46 -20.55 -33.38 20.84
CA GLU A 46 -19.83 -34.47 21.50
C GLU A 46 -18.43 -34.66 20.88
N VAL A 47 -17.43 -33.97 21.44
CA VAL A 47 -16.03 -34.19 21.09
C VAL A 47 -15.52 -35.44 21.83
N LEU A 48 -15.11 -36.45 21.08
CA LEU A 48 -14.50 -37.68 21.60
C LEU A 48 -12.97 -37.60 21.51
N CYS A 49 -12.25 -38.24 22.44
CA CYS A 49 -10.79 -38.38 22.39
C CYS A 49 -10.38 -39.61 21.56
N LYS A 50 -9.52 -39.44 20.54
CA LYS A 50 -9.28 -40.47 19.50
C LYS A 50 -8.79 -41.82 20.03
N GLU A 51 -7.90 -41.77 21.01
CA GLU A 51 -7.18 -42.96 21.51
C GLU A 51 -7.80 -43.57 22.76
N THR A 52 -8.77 -42.88 23.39
CA THR A 52 -9.41 -43.33 24.63
C THR A 52 -10.92 -43.51 24.51
N GLY A 53 -11.56 -42.97 23.46
CA GLY A 53 -13.02 -42.97 23.31
C GLY A 53 -13.77 -42.11 24.33
N VAL A 54 -13.06 -41.44 25.25
CA VAL A 54 -13.66 -40.64 26.32
C VAL A 54 -14.24 -39.34 25.74
N LYS A 55 -15.46 -38.97 26.15
CA LYS A 55 -16.08 -37.68 25.83
C LYS A 55 -15.33 -36.55 26.54
N LEU A 56 -15.13 -35.44 25.84
CA LEU A 56 -14.56 -34.21 26.39
C LEU A 56 -15.45 -33.69 27.53
N ASP A 57 -14.84 -33.42 28.67
CA ASP A 57 -15.47 -32.74 29.80
C ASP A 57 -15.11 -31.25 29.74
N GLN A 58 -16.08 -30.42 29.40
CA GLN A 58 -15.95 -28.97 29.24
C GLN A 58 -15.37 -28.31 30.50
N LYS A 59 -15.68 -28.84 31.69
CA LYS A 59 -15.26 -28.29 32.98
C LYS A 59 -13.76 -28.43 33.24
N LYS A 60 -13.05 -29.20 32.40
CA LYS A 60 -11.58 -29.37 32.46
C LYS A 60 -10.83 -28.42 31.53
N ILE A 61 -11.53 -27.52 30.82
CA ILE A 61 -10.92 -26.52 29.94
C ILE A 61 -10.54 -25.30 30.78
N VAL A 62 -9.29 -25.26 31.24
CA VAL A 62 -8.79 -24.23 32.17
C VAL A 62 -8.15 -23.01 31.50
N VAL A 63 -7.84 -23.08 30.20
CA VAL A 63 -7.22 -21.98 29.43
C VAL A 63 -7.47 -22.17 27.93
N GLY A 64 -7.71 -21.08 27.21
CA GLY A 64 -7.67 -21.02 25.76
C GLY A 64 -6.36 -20.40 25.26
N VAL A 65 -5.83 -20.89 24.14
CA VAL A 65 -4.63 -20.33 23.49
C VAL A 65 -4.93 -19.99 22.03
N GLY A 66 -4.92 -18.70 21.70
CA GLY A 66 -5.39 -18.16 20.42
C GLY A 66 -6.19 -16.86 20.58
N ALA A 67 -6.86 -16.36 19.55
CA ALA A 67 -6.67 -16.75 18.14
C ALA A 67 -5.44 -16.04 17.54
N GLN A 68 -5.13 -16.32 16.26
CA GLN A 68 -4.14 -15.48 15.54
C GLN A 68 -4.75 -14.11 15.21
N SER A 69 -5.98 -14.13 14.70
CA SER A 69 -6.71 -12.95 14.23
C SER A 69 -7.32 -12.15 15.39
N SER A 70 -7.16 -10.83 15.38
CA SER A 70 -7.75 -9.95 16.39
C SER A 70 -9.29 -10.00 16.39
N PRO A 71 -10.01 -9.88 15.25
CA PRO A 71 -11.46 -10.11 15.20
C PRO A 71 -11.92 -11.47 15.74
N VAL A 72 -11.19 -12.56 15.46
CA VAL A 72 -11.52 -13.91 15.95
C VAL A 72 -11.31 -14.01 17.47
N THR A 73 -10.26 -13.38 17.99
CA THR A 73 -9.98 -13.28 19.43
C THR A 73 -11.08 -12.49 20.15
N ILE A 74 -11.47 -11.34 19.61
CA ILE A 74 -12.59 -10.53 20.10
C ILE A 74 -13.91 -11.32 20.09
N ALA A 75 -14.13 -12.14 19.05
CA ALA A 75 -15.31 -12.98 18.91
C ALA A 75 -15.37 -14.15 19.91
N ALA A 76 -14.23 -14.79 20.21
CA ALA A 76 -14.16 -15.90 21.15
C ALA A 76 -14.28 -15.48 22.63
N LEU A 77 -13.83 -14.26 22.96
CA LEU A 77 -13.75 -13.77 24.34
C LEU A 77 -15.09 -13.81 25.10
N PRO A 78 -16.22 -13.26 24.62
CA PRO A 78 -17.48 -13.29 25.36
C PRO A 78 -17.91 -14.67 25.85
N ILE A 79 -17.64 -15.73 25.08
CA ILE A 79 -17.98 -17.11 25.47
C ILE A 79 -17.05 -17.62 26.58
N LEU A 80 -15.72 -17.43 26.44
CA LEU A 80 -14.74 -17.89 27.43
C LEU A 80 -14.83 -17.10 28.75
N GLN A 81 -15.07 -15.79 28.67
CA GLN A 81 -15.14 -14.91 29.84
C GLN A 81 -16.35 -15.24 30.73
N ASN A 82 -17.51 -15.56 30.13
CA ASN A 82 -18.69 -15.99 30.90
C ASN A 82 -18.49 -17.35 31.61
N LEU A 83 -17.44 -18.10 31.26
CA LEU A 83 -17.03 -19.35 31.89
C LEU A 83 -15.78 -19.18 32.79
N ASN A 84 -15.29 -17.94 32.95
CA ASN A 84 -14.06 -17.57 33.66
C ASN A 84 -12.78 -18.23 33.09
N ILE A 85 -12.77 -18.58 31.80
CA ILE A 85 -11.64 -19.22 31.12
C ILE A 85 -10.72 -18.14 30.52
N PRO A 86 -9.45 -18.03 30.94
CA PRO A 86 -8.49 -17.10 30.34
C PRO A 86 -8.15 -17.46 28.90
N LEU A 87 -8.05 -16.44 28.03
CA LEU A 87 -7.61 -16.58 26.64
C LEU A 87 -6.28 -15.87 26.43
N ILE A 88 -5.27 -16.62 26.00
CA ILE A 88 -3.92 -16.12 25.72
C ILE A 88 -3.66 -16.12 24.22
N SER A 89 -3.69 -14.95 23.57
CA SER A 89 -3.34 -14.83 22.14
C SER A 89 -1.84 -14.71 21.92
N TYR A 90 -1.37 -15.35 20.85
CA TYR A 90 0.01 -15.31 20.40
C TYR A 90 0.25 -14.31 19.24
N SER A 91 -0.78 -13.60 18.76
CA SER A 91 -0.66 -12.72 17.58
C SER A 91 -1.68 -11.58 17.46
N ALA A 92 -2.71 -11.49 18.31
CA ALA A 92 -3.72 -10.43 18.22
C ALA A 92 -3.18 -9.12 18.81
N THR A 93 -2.80 -8.15 17.97
CA THR A 93 -2.18 -6.87 18.36
C THR A 93 -3.16 -5.71 18.59
N ASN A 94 -4.43 -5.85 18.18
CA ASN A 94 -5.44 -4.78 18.22
C ASN A 94 -5.55 -4.12 19.63
N PRO A 95 -5.55 -2.77 19.74
CA PRO A 95 -5.63 -2.07 21.02
C PRO A 95 -6.94 -2.24 21.79
N ALA A 96 -8.05 -2.57 21.14
CA ALA A 96 -9.34 -2.77 21.81
C ALA A 96 -9.26 -3.89 22.88
N LEU A 97 -8.37 -4.86 22.68
CA LEU A 97 -8.10 -5.96 23.60
C LEU A 97 -7.29 -5.54 24.85
N ASP A 98 -6.75 -4.32 24.92
CA ASP A 98 -6.09 -3.83 26.13
C ASP A 98 -7.08 -3.40 27.23
N ASN A 99 -8.36 -3.18 26.89
CA ASN A 99 -9.38 -2.79 27.86
C ASN A 99 -9.73 -3.94 28.82
N ARG A 100 -9.15 -3.92 30.03
CA ARG A 100 -9.38 -4.91 31.10
C ARG A 100 -10.78 -4.86 31.74
N ILE A 101 -11.59 -3.83 31.47
CA ILE A 101 -12.99 -3.77 31.91
C ILE A 101 -13.86 -4.60 30.95
N THR A 102 -13.60 -4.52 29.64
CA THR A 102 -14.31 -5.30 28.61
C THR A 102 -13.75 -6.72 28.46
N TYR A 103 -12.44 -6.88 28.67
CA TYR A 103 -11.72 -8.14 28.47
C TYR A 103 -10.86 -8.54 29.69
N PRO A 104 -11.44 -8.71 30.90
CA PRO A 104 -10.70 -9.05 32.11
C PRO A 104 -9.90 -10.36 32.04
N TYR A 105 -10.36 -11.37 31.29
CA TYR A 105 -9.67 -12.66 31.16
C TYR A 105 -8.81 -12.76 29.88
N PHE A 106 -8.57 -11.65 29.17
CA PHE A 106 -7.67 -11.64 28.02
C PHE A 106 -6.20 -11.41 28.41
N SER A 107 -5.29 -12.09 27.72
CA SER A 107 -3.86 -11.82 27.75
C SER A 107 -3.22 -12.13 26.40
N ARG A 108 -2.01 -11.61 26.16
CA ARG A 108 -1.25 -11.90 24.94
C ARG A 108 0.25 -11.89 25.14
N THR A 109 0.96 -12.63 24.30
CA THR A 109 2.43 -12.69 24.27
C THR A 109 3.04 -11.71 23.26
N VAL A 110 2.26 -10.77 22.73
CA VAL A 110 2.68 -9.79 21.71
C VAL A 110 2.28 -8.37 22.10
N ILE A 111 3.00 -7.41 21.51
CA ILE A 111 2.86 -5.96 21.74
C ILE A 111 1.51 -5.43 21.21
N SER A 112 1.03 -4.31 21.78
CA SER A 112 -0.14 -3.58 21.28
C SER A 112 0.24 -2.68 20.11
N ASP A 113 -0.66 -2.52 19.12
CA ASP A 113 -0.46 -1.55 18.03
C ASP A 113 -0.28 -0.12 18.57
N THR A 114 -0.85 0.22 19.74
CA THR A 114 -0.61 1.52 20.42
C THR A 114 0.83 1.73 20.85
N GLN A 115 1.49 0.67 21.34
CA GLN A 115 2.87 0.72 21.79
C GLN A 115 3.82 0.77 20.58
N GLN A 116 3.48 0.07 19.49
CA GLN A 116 4.19 0.18 18.21
C GLN A 116 4.05 1.58 17.59
N ALA A 117 2.85 2.15 17.57
CA ALA A 117 2.62 3.54 17.12
C ALA A 117 3.35 4.56 18.00
N SER A 118 3.42 4.32 19.31
CA SER A 118 4.19 5.16 20.25
C SER A 118 5.69 5.12 19.97
N ALA A 119 6.24 3.93 19.65
CA ALA A 119 7.64 3.79 19.25
C ALA A 119 7.92 4.51 17.91
N ILE A 120 7.03 4.40 16.93
CA ILE A 120 7.15 5.13 15.64
C ILE A 120 7.11 6.65 15.88
N ARG A 121 6.21 7.15 16.74
CA ARG A 121 6.16 8.58 17.12
C ARG A 121 7.48 9.06 17.73
N LEU A 122 8.06 8.28 18.65
CA LEU A 122 9.36 8.61 19.24
C LEU A 122 10.50 8.61 18.21
N ILE A 123 10.49 7.70 17.24
CA ILE A 123 11.47 7.69 16.14
C ILE A 123 11.31 8.93 15.25
N LEU A 124 10.09 9.30 14.86
CA LEU A 124 9.83 10.50 14.05
C LEU A 124 10.26 11.79 14.77
N GLN A 125 10.06 11.87 16.08
CA GLN A 125 10.55 12.97 16.94
C GLN A 125 12.07 13.00 17.10
N ARG A 126 12.77 11.88 16.91
CA ARG A 126 14.25 11.80 16.96
C ARG A 126 14.92 12.01 15.60
N LEU A 127 14.16 12.01 14.52
CA LEU A 127 14.60 12.24 13.15
C LEU A 127 14.20 13.63 12.62
N ASP A 128 13.71 14.52 13.50
CA ASP A 128 13.22 15.87 13.19
C ASP A 128 12.23 15.96 12.01
N VAL A 129 11.50 14.88 11.70
CA VAL A 129 10.52 14.82 10.60
C VAL A 129 9.41 15.88 10.77
N SER A 130 9.22 16.38 12.00
CA SER A 130 8.38 17.54 12.33
C SER A 130 8.71 18.81 11.53
N THR A 131 9.95 19.03 11.08
CA THR A 131 10.35 20.29 10.43
C THR A 131 9.83 20.45 8.99
N GLN A 132 9.22 19.42 8.40
CA GLN A 132 8.65 19.48 7.04
C GLN A 132 7.11 19.55 7.02
N HIS A 133 6.45 19.75 8.17
CA HIS A 133 4.99 19.93 8.26
C HIS A 133 4.56 20.99 9.30
N ALA A 134 5.41 21.99 9.54
CA ALA A 134 5.13 23.15 10.40
C ALA A 134 4.13 24.17 9.78
N ASN A 135 3.05 23.66 9.18
CA ASN A 135 1.93 24.45 8.62
C ASN A 135 0.56 23.73 8.76
N THR A 136 0.49 22.62 9.50
CA THR A 136 -0.77 21.98 9.90
C THR A 136 -0.80 21.72 11.40
N ASP A 137 -0.79 22.80 12.18
CA ASP A 137 -1.23 22.74 13.58
C ASP A 137 -2.69 22.23 13.68
N LEU A 138 -3.04 21.72 14.86
CA LEU A 138 -4.42 21.43 15.29
C LEU A 138 -5.13 20.13 14.80
N ILE A 139 -4.42 19.03 14.48
CA ILE A 139 -5.07 17.70 14.35
C ILE A 139 -4.37 16.55 15.13
N ILE A 140 -3.96 16.81 16.38
CA ILE A 140 -3.66 15.73 17.35
C ILE A 140 -4.27 16.05 18.74
N SER A 141 -5.55 16.47 18.78
CA SER A 141 -6.25 16.72 20.05
C SER A 141 -7.78 16.48 20.04
N THR A 142 -8.31 15.74 19.06
CA THR A 142 -9.73 15.34 19.03
C THR A 142 -9.88 13.92 18.49
N ALA A 143 -10.49 13.04 19.30
CA ALA A 143 -10.88 11.69 18.89
C ALA A 143 -12.42 11.59 18.91
N THR A 144 -13.06 11.98 17.81
CA THR A 144 -14.51 11.88 17.58
C THR A 144 -14.82 11.69 16.08
N PRO A 145 -15.96 11.09 15.69
CA PRO A 145 -16.16 10.58 14.33
C PRO A 145 -16.92 11.51 13.36
N VAL A 146 -16.54 11.41 12.08
CA VAL A 146 -17.35 11.53 10.84
C VAL A 146 -18.38 12.68 10.71
N GLN A 147 -18.08 13.61 9.79
CA GLN A 147 -19.08 14.24 8.91
C GLN A 147 -18.50 14.39 7.49
N PHE A 148 -19.37 14.38 6.47
CA PHE A 148 -19.00 14.47 5.05
C PHE A 148 -19.65 15.73 4.47
N THR A 149 -18.87 16.74 4.10
CA THR A 149 -19.38 17.95 3.43
C THR A 149 -18.50 18.33 2.24
N SER A 150 -19.07 18.25 1.04
CA SER A 150 -18.45 18.73 -0.19
C SER A 150 -18.53 20.25 -0.31
N SER A 151 -17.50 20.87 -0.89
CA SER A 151 -17.54 22.29 -1.27
C SER A 151 -16.65 22.51 -2.49
N SER A 152 -17.27 22.91 -3.60
CA SER A 152 -16.58 23.34 -4.82
C SER A 152 -16.47 24.85 -4.85
N SER A 153 -15.38 25.39 -5.40
CA SER A 153 -15.34 26.75 -5.93
C SER A 153 -14.16 26.94 -6.88
N SER A 154 -14.41 27.68 -7.96
CA SER A 154 -13.43 28.13 -8.95
C SER A 154 -13.51 29.65 -9.07
N SER A 155 -12.40 30.32 -9.37
CA SER A 155 -12.34 31.69 -9.94
C SER A 155 -10.89 32.08 -10.24
N SER A 156 -10.66 33.27 -10.79
CA SER A 156 -9.50 33.62 -11.62
C SER A 156 -9.03 35.08 -11.48
N SER A 157 -7.98 35.45 -12.23
CA SER A 157 -7.59 36.85 -12.62
C SER A 157 -7.00 37.75 -11.50
N SER A 158 -6.14 38.77 -11.74
CA SER A 158 -5.34 39.17 -12.93
C SER A 158 -4.41 40.37 -12.66
N SER A 159 -3.29 40.48 -13.39
CA SER A 159 -2.52 41.72 -13.79
C SER A 159 -1.91 42.64 -12.68
N SER A 160 -0.89 43.49 -12.88
CA SER A 160 -0.56 44.38 -14.03
C SER A 160 0.80 45.14 -13.93
N SER A 161 1.33 45.65 -15.08
CA SER A 161 2.27 46.81 -15.26
C SER A 161 3.72 46.75 -14.68
N SER A 162 4.71 47.59 -15.05
CA SER A 162 4.79 48.86 -15.83
C SER A 162 6.11 49.02 -16.68
N SER A 163 6.48 50.22 -17.16
CA SER A 163 7.36 50.45 -18.35
C SER A 163 8.34 51.66 -18.27
N ASN A 164 9.24 51.80 -19.28
CA ASN A 164 10.02 53.01 -19.67
C ASN A 164 10.59 52.77 -21.12
N SER A 165 10.41 53.60 -22.17
CA SER A 165 10.77 55.02 -22.48
C SER A 165 12.23 55.22 -22.97
N SER A 166 12.61 56.05 -23.96
CA SER A 166 11.91 56.72 -25.10
C SER A 166 12.92 57.49 -26.00
N SER A 167 12.58 57.64 -27.30
CA SER A 167 13.01 58.62 -28.36
C SER A 167 13.68 59.98 -27.99
N SER A 168 14.36 60.75 -28.87
CA SER A 168 14.90 60.56 -30.25
C SER A 168 16.15 61.48 -30.52
N SER A 169 16.37 62.43 -31.45
CA SER A 169 15.67 63.04 -32.63
C SER A 169 16.61 63.98 -33.46
N SER A 170 16.40 64.11 -34.79
CA SER A 170 16.65 65.31 -35.66
C SER A 170 18.10 65.87 -35.89
N SER A 171 18.48 66.60 -36.96
CA SER A 171 17.94 66.86 -38.33
C SER A 171 18.88 67.75 -39.21
N SER A 172 18.94 67.52 -40.54
CA SER A 172 19.18 68.51 -41.66
C SER A 172 20.46 69.41 -41.73
N SER A 173 21.01 69.89 -42.86
CA SER A 173 20.90 69.61 -44.33
C SER A 173 21.91 70.47 -45.14
N ARG A 174 22.10 70.15 -46.45
CA ARG A 174 22.57 71.01 -47.61
C ARG A 174 24.01 70.80 -48.19
N SER A 175 24.04 70.36 -49.46
CA SER A 175 24.66 70.97 -50.68
C SER A 175 26.06 71.61 -50.68
N SER A 176 26.89 71.57 -51.74
CA SER A 176 26.88 70.83 -53.04
C SER A 176 28.10 71.18 -53.95
N SER A 177 28.74 70.20 -54.61
CA SER A 177 29.50 70.28 -55.90
C SER A 177 30.02 68.86 -56.26
N SER A 178 29.87 68.31 -57.48
CA SER A 178 30.63 68.55 -58.73
C SER A 178 32.10 68.12 -58.69
N CYS A 179 32.68 67.36 -59.64
CA CYS A 179 32.18 66.38 -60.61
C CYS A 179 33.39 65.66 -61.27
N SER A 180 33.29 64.38 -61.65
CA SER A 180 34.10 63.74 -62.72
C SER A 180 33.73 62.27 -62.94
N SER A 181 33.90 61.79 -64.17
CA SER A 181 33.57 60.41 -64.59
C SER A 181 34.69 59.42 -64.28
N ASN A 182 34.33 58.17 -64.02
CA ASN A 182 35.14 57.03 -64.48
C ASN A 182 34.24 55.86 -64.89
N SER A 183 34.61 55.17 -65.97
CA SER A 183 33.77 54.18 -66.65
C SER A 183 34.17 52.75 -66.33
N ASN A 184 33.18 51.84 -66.29
CA ASN A 184 33.32 50.38 -66.31
C ASN A 184 34.26 49.71 -65.28
N SER A 185 33.65 48.91 -64.39
CA SER A 185 33.76 47.46 -64.58
C SER A 185 32.54 46.71 -64.01
N SER A 186 31.61 46.34 -64.88
CA SER A 186 30.45 45.49 -64.57
C SER A 186 30.87 44.01 -64.40
N ARG A 187 31.63 43.72 -63.34
CA ARG A 187 32.05 42.36 -62.93
C ARG A 187 31.38 41.84 -61.66
N GLY A 188 30.52 42.65 -61.01
CA GLY A 188 29.80 42.25 -59.79
C GLY A 188 28.72 41.17 -60.01
N SER A 189 28.05 41.16 -61.17
CA SER A 189 26.87 40.32 -61.42
C SER A 189 27.15 38.82 -61.24
N SER A 190 28.27 38.33 -61.79
CA SER A 190 28.65 36.92 -61.67
C SER A 190 28.95 36.51 -60.22
N VAL A 191 29.58 37.39 -59.43
CA VAL A 191 29.91 37.11 -58.02
C VAL A 191 28.64 37.08 -57.17
N VAL A 192 27.73 38.03 -57.37
CA VAL A 192 26.44 38.08 -56.65
C VAL A 192 25.57 36.86 -57.00
N VAL A 193 25.53 36.43 -58.26
CA VAL A 193 24.82 35.20 -58.68
C VAL A 193 25.45 33.95 -58.05
N VAL A 194 26.78 33.82 -58.02
CA VAL A 194 27.45 32.68 -57.37
C VAL A 194 27.16 32.64 -55.87
N VAL A 195 27.22 33.78 -55.17
CA VAL A 195 26.87 33.86 -53.74
C VAL A 195 25.40 33.50 -53.52
N ALA A 196 24.47 33.97 -54.35
CA ALA A 196 23.06 33.61 -54.26
C ALA A 196 22.82 32.10 -54.45
N VAL A 197 23.48 31.47 -55.43
CA VAL A 197 23.39 30.01 -55.65
C VAL A 197 23.94 29.23 -54.44
N ILE A 198 25.06 29.65 -53.86
CA ILE A 198 25.62 29.03 -52.64
C ILE A 198 24.63 29.15 -51.47
N LEU A 199 24.01 30.32 -51.27
CA LEU A 199 23.00 30.51 -50.22
C LEU A 199 21.77 29.61 -50.43
N VAL A 200 21.27 29.45 -51.65
CA VAL A 200 20.17 28.51 -51.95
C VAL A 200 20.56 27.08 -51.64
N ILE A 201 21.77 26.63 -52.02
CA ILE A 201 22.27 25.29 -51.70
C ILE A 201 22.35 25.07 -50.18
N VAL A 202 22.88 26.05 -49.43
CA VAL A 202 22.95 25.98 -47.96
C VAL A 202 21.55 25.87 -47.34
N VAL A 203 20.57 26.64 -47.80
CA VAL A 203 19.18 26.56 -47.32
C VAL A 203 18.57 25.18 -47.61
N VAL A 204 18.78 24.62 -48.80
CA VAL A 204 18.30 23.26 -49.15
C VAL A 204 18.94 22.21 -48.24
N VAL A 205 20.24 22.28 -47.99
CA VAL A 205 20.94 21.35 -47.07
C VAL A 205 20.39 21.47 -45.64
N VAL A 206 20.16 22.68 -45.13
CA VAL A 206 19.55 22.89 -43.80
C VAL A 206 18.15 22.28 -43.72
N VAL A 207 17.31 22.47 -44.74
CA VAL A 207 15.96 21.87 -44.78
C VAL A 207 16.02 20.33 -44.77
N VAL A 208 16.94 19.72 -45.53
CA VAL A 208 17.14 18.26 -45.54
C VAL A 208 17.62 17.74 -44.17
N VAL A 209 18.55 18.45 -43.52
CA VAL A 209 19.02 18.09 -42.17
C VAL A 209 17.89 18.20 -41.13
N VAL A 210 17.09 19.27 -41.17
CA VAL A 210 15.93 19.43 -40.26
C VAL A 210 14.90 18.32 -40.50
N ALA A 211 14.59 17.98 -41.76
CA ALA A 211 13.68 16.88 -42.08
C ALA A 211 14.20 15.53 -41.55
N ALA A 212 15.50 15.24 -41.69
CA ALA A 212 16.11 14.02 -41.15
C ALA A 212 16.03 13.97 -39.61
N VAL A 213 16.28 15.08 -38.92
CA VAL A 213 16.14 15.17 -37.45
C VAL A 213 14.69 14.92 -37.01
N VAL A 214 13.70 15.49 -37.72
CA VAL A 214 12.27 15.25 -37.42
C VAL A 214 11.91 13.76 -37.59
N VAL A 215 12.38 13.10 -38.65
CA VAL A 215 12.16 11.65 -38.85
C VAL A 215 12.77 10.83 -37.71
N VAL A 216 14.00 11.14 -37.28
CA VAL A 216 14.65 10.45 -36.14
C VAL A 216 13.85 10.65 -34.85
N VAL A 217 13.36 11.87 -34.56
CA VAL A 217 12.52 12.14 -33.38
C VAL A 217 11.22 11.33 -33.43
N VAL A 218 10.54 11.25 -34.58
CA VAL A 218 9.34 10.43 -34.74
C VAL A 218 9.62 8.95 -34.47
N VAL A 219 10.71 8.40 -35.00
CA VAL A 219 11.11 7.00 -34.74
C VAL A 219 11.37 6.76 -33.25
N VAL A 220 12.07 7.67 -32.56
CA VAL A 220 12.30 7.56 -31.11
C VAL A 220 10.99 7.60 -30.32
N VAL A 221 10.06 8.50 -30.67
CA VAL A 221 8.74 8.57 -30.02
C VAL A 221 7.95 7.26 -30.21
N VAL A 222 7.95 6.68 -31.42
CA VAL A 222 7.30 5.39 -31.69
C VAL A 222 7.91 4.27 -30.84
N ILE A 223 9.23 4.20 -30.72
CA ILE A 223 9.93 3.21 -29.87
C ILE A 223 9.51 3.37 -28.40
N VAL A 224 9.48 4.60 -27.87
CA VAL A 224 9.06 4.88 -26.49
C VAL A 224 7.61 4.44 -26.26
N VAL A 225 6.69 4.73 -27.18
CA VAL A 225 5.29 4.29 -27.08
C VAL A 225 5.18 2.76 -27.06
N VAL A 226 5.91 2.05 -27.92
CA VAL A 226 5.93 0.58 -27.94
C VAL A 226 6.46 0.01 -26.62
N VAL A 227 7.54 0.57 -26.06
CA VAL A 227 8.09 0.15 -24.76
C VAL A 227 7.07 0.36 -23.64
N VAL A 228 6.39 1.51 -23.58
CA VAL A 228 5.34 1.79 -22.58
C VAL A 228 4.19 0.78 -22.69
N VAL A 229 3.72 0.47 -23.91
CA VAL A 229 2.66 -0.53 -24.12
C VAL A 229 3.10 -1.91 -23.63
N VAL A 230 4.32 -2.35 -23.92
CA VAL A 230 4.87 -3.63 -23.43
C VAL A 230 4.92 -3.68 -21.90
N VAL A 231 5.38 -2.61 -21.24
CA VAL A 231 5.42 -2.52 -19.77
C VAL A 231 4.00 -2.61 -19.17
N VAL A 232 3.02 -1.91 -19.75
CA VAL A 232 1.62 -1.98 -19.30
C VAL A 232 1.06 -3.41 -19.43
N VAL A 233 1.31 -4.10 -20.55
CA VAL A 233 0.89 -5.49 -20.76
C VAL A 233 1.51 -6.43 -19.71
N VAL A 234 2.82 -6.29 -19.43
CA VAL A 234 3.50 -7.09 -18.40
C VAL A 234 2.90 -6.85 -17.01
N VAL A 235 2.61 -5.59 -16.64
CA VAL A 235 1.97 -5.27 -15.35
C VAL A 235 0.57 -5.89 -15.25
N VAL A 236 -0.25 -5.82 -16.32
CA VAL A 236 -1.58 -6.45 -16.36
C VAL A 236 -1.47 -7.97 -16.18
N VAL A 237 -0.53 -8.63 -16.86
CA VAL A 237 -0.31 -10.09 -16.71
C VAL A 237 0.09 -10.44 -15.27
N VAL A 238 0.99 -9.68 -14.64
CA VAL A 238 1.39 -9.91 -13.25
C VAL A 238 0.20 -9.74 -12.30
N VAL A 239 -0.63 -8.71 -12.47
CA VAL A 239 -1.84 -8.50 -11.66
C VAL A 239 -2.83 -9.66 -11.82
N VAL A 240 -3.07 -10.13 -13.05
CA VAL A 240 -3.94 -11.30 -13.31
C VAL A 240 -3.39 -12.56 -12.64
N VAL A 241 -2.08 -12.82 -12.71
CA VAL A 241 -1.46 -13.97 -12.04
C VAL A 241 -1.61 -13.88 -10.52
N VAL A 242 -1.37 -12.71 -9.92
CA VAL A 242 -1.56 -12.50 -8.47
C VAL A 242 -3.02 -12.74 -8.07
N VAL A 243 -3.99 -12.21 -8.83
CA VAL A 243 -5.42 -12.42 -8.58
C VAL A 243 -5.79 -13.90 -8.67
N VAL A 244 -5.33 -14.63 -9.69
CA VAL A 244 -5.57 -16.08 -9.83
C VAL A 244 -4.96 -16.87 -8.68
N VAL A 245 -3.75 -16.53 -8.24
CA VAL A 245 -3.10 -17.16 -7.07
C VAL A 245 -3.88 -16.88 -5.79
N VAL A 246 -4.33 -15.64 -5.56
CA VAL A 246 -5.15 -15.28 -4.39
C VAL A 246 -6.48 -16.03 -4.38
N TYR A 247 -7.21 -16.07 -5.49
CA TYR A 247 -8.44 -16.88 -5.61
C TYR A 247 -8.18 -18.37 -5.38
N SER A 248 -7.06 -18.91 -5.87
CA SER A 248 -6.69 -20.31 -5.65
C SER A 248 -6.40 -20.59 -4.17
N VAL A 249 -5.68 -19.71 -3.49
CA VAL A 249 -5.38 -19.83 -2.05
C VAL A 249 -6.65 -19.73 -1.22
N ILE A 250 -7.52 -18.75 -1.48
CA ILE A 250 -8.82 -18.61 -0.80
C ILE A 250 -9.66 -19.87 -1.01
N SER A 251 -9.81 -20.35 -2.26
CA SER A 251 -10.57 -21.57 -2.57
C SER A 251 -10.02 -22.81 -1.86
N VAL A 252 -8.70 -22.92 -1.72
CA VAL A 252 -8.06 -24.02 -0.97
C VAL A 252 -8.29 -23.89 0.54
N VAL A 253 -8.22 -22.67 1.10
CA VAL A 253 -8.49 -22.40 2.52
C VAL A 253 -9.95 -22.66 2.86
N ASP A 254 -10.89 -22.20 2.04
CA ASP A 254 -12.32 -22.46 2.21
C ASP A 254 -12.63 -23.95 2.09
N PHE A 255 -12.04 -24.67 1.12
CA PHE A 255 -12.23 -26.12 0.96
C PHE A 255 -11.62 -26.93 2.12
N LEU A 256 -10.48 -26.51 2.67
CA LEU A 256 -9.90 -27.08 3.88
C LEU A 256 -10.76 -26.79 5.11
N CYS A 257 -11.21 -25.55 5.29
CA CYS A 257 -12.11 -25.16 6.37
C CYS A 257 -13.43 -25.94 6.31
N LEU A 258 -14.06 -26.05 5.15
CA LEU A 258 -15.32 -26.78 4.98
C LEU A 258 -15.17 -28.28 5.27
N LYS A 259 -14.00 -28.86 4.94
CA LYS A 259 -13.67 -30.25 5.31
C LYS A 259 -13.38 -30.42 6.81
N ASN A 260 -12.76 -29.44 7.47
CA ASN A 260 -12.55 -29.44 8.92
C ASN A 260 -13.87 -29.15 9.69
N LEU A 261 -14.79 -28.39 9.11
CA LEU A 261 -16.15 -28.16 9.62
C LEU A 261 -17.04 -29.42 9.53
N LEU A 262 -16.74 -30.34 8.61
CA LEU A 262 -17.48 -31.59 8.39
C LEU A 262 -16.78 -32.84 8.96
N LYS A 263 -15.56 -32.71 9.49
CA LYS A 263 -14.88 -33.74 10.27
C LYS A 263 -14.46 -33.17 11.62
N PRO A 264 -15.11 -33.54 12.75
CA PRO A 264 -14.55 -33.26 14.06
C PRO A 264 -13.18 -33.94 14.15
N TYR A 265 -12.10 -33.13 14.15
CA TYR A 265 -10.73 -33.61 14.00
C TYR A 265 -10.14 -34.10 15.34
N ILE A 266 -10.82 -35.12 15.87
CA ILE A 266 -10.54 -35.89 17.07
C ILE A 266 -9.07 -36.38 17.08
N LEU A 267 -8.21 -35.72 17.87
CA LEU A 267 -6.75 -35.94 18.06
C LEU A 267 -6.30 -35.17 19.34
N THR A 268 -5.34 -35.56 20.20
CA THR A 268 -4.55 -36.80 20.43
C THR A 268 -3.93 -36.73 21.85
N ARG A 269 -3.73 -37.89 22.48
CA ARG A 269 -3.14 -38.24 23.80
C ARG A 269 -3.38 -37.37 25.06
N PRO A 270 -3.79 -37.99 26.19
CA PRO A 270 -3.81 -37.35 27.51
C PRO A 270 -2.40 -36.94 27.92
#